data_AF-A0A1V4VD97-F1
#
_entry.id   AF-A0A1V4VD97-F1
#
_cell.length_a   1.000
_cell.length_b   1.000
_cell.length_c   1.000
_cell.angle_alpha   90.00
_cell.angle_beta   90.00
_cell.angle_gamma   90.00
#
_symmetry.space_group_name_H-M   'P 1'
#
loop_
_entity.id
_entity.type
_entity.pdbx_description
1 polymer ?
#
loop_
_entity_poly.entity_id
_entity_poly.type
_entity_poly.pdbx_seq_one_letter_code
_entity_poly.pdbx_strand_id
1 'polypeptide(L)'
;MSTIYDPLFDCKMVGALRAMHGINDCISIIHGRNGCHCGALLLQTLGSEQNSVRVLTSGLKASDEVYSGEERLSSAIRLADQVFEPKAIAVLNCSAPVIMGEDVEGLELLLEGETRSELVAMDVGGPEGPAWIGYEEALTKLVSRMRLNEDVPRGGINLLGFKADDLCSRGDLNEMNRILRDQGLPLNSVLCGSSFEEVKKAPQAELNVLLGGDGLDCAKAMEEEFDLPYISVPYPYGLKKSVQFVEMIGGALGREADPQILEMERERVKRTVERAHMFFQGIYSMPVAVVGESGRAFDLAEFLSSELGMDVKLLAISSSNFATPEKMTAKEAHYQKLMIEPDRWDMNRALEASGAALIFGSSFEKRIASELQASLVRVSYPVIDEISLSDLPFAGFSGIAHLCEKIINSILTRNKDEVKA
;
A
#
# COMPACT_ATOMS: atom_id res chain seq x y z
N MET A 1 18.24 -2.84 -25.34
CA MET A 1 17.30 -2.10 -24.46
C MET A 1 15.91 -2.58 -24.80
N SER A 2 15.18 -3.14 -23.83
CA SER A 2 13.74 -3.40 -23.99
C SER A 2 13.04 -2.05 -24.02
N THR A 3 12.23 -1.81 -25.05
CA THR A 3 11.35 -0.64 -25.09
C THR A 3 10.26 -0.81 -24.04
N ILE A 4 10.00 0.22 -23.23
CA ILE A 4 8.80 0.32 -22.40
C ILE A 4 7.73 0.99 -23.28
N TYR A 5 6.63 0.29 -23.52
CA TYR A 5 5.52 0.74 -24.36
C TYR A 5 4.38 1.33 -23.51
N ASP A 6 4.02 0.67 -22.42
CA ASP A 6 2.93 1.02 -21.51
C ASP A 6 3.28 0.55 -20.08
N PRO A 7 3.89 1.39 -19.22
CA PRO A 7 4.37 0.97 -17.90
C PRO A 7 3.23 0.64 -16.92
N LEU A 8 3.49 -0.29 -15.99
CA LEU A 8 2.58 -0.65 -14.89
C LEU A 8 2.89 0.05 -13.57
N PHE A 9 4.10 0.56 -13.38
CA PHE A 9 4.55 1.19 -12.16
C PHE A 9 4.86 2.67 -12.36
N ASP A 10 4.66 3.45 -11.30
CA ASP A 10 4.98 4.86 -11.24
C ASP A 10 6.42 5.13 -10.75
N CYS A 11 6.82 6.39 -10.78
CA CYS A 11 8.14 6.82 -10.34
C CYS A 11 8.25 7.04 -8.82
N LYS A 12 9.48 7.21 -8.34
CA LYS A 12 9.86 7.45 -6.94
C LYS A 12 8.96 8.46 -6.22
N MET A 13 8.67 9.61 -6.84
CA MET A 13 7.79 10.65 -6.28
C MET A 13 6.41 10.13 -5.88
N VAL A 14 5.79 9.26 -6.69
CA VAL A 14 4.46 8.74 -6.39
C VAL A 14 4.51 7.86 -5.15
N GLY A 15 5.52 7.01 -5.00
CA GLY A 15 5.65 6.18 -3.80
C GLY A 15 5.91 7.00 -2.52
N ALA A 16 6.77 8.00 -2.60
CA ALA A 16 7.02 8.91 -1.49
C ALA A 16 5.74 9.69 -1.10
N LEU A 17 4.98 10.14 -2.11
CA LEU A 17 3.68 10.74 -1.88
C LEU A 17 2.73 9.77 -1.18
N ARG A 18 2.64 8.50 -1.62
CA ARG A 18 1.77 7.50 -0.99
C ARG A 18 2.12 7.28 0.48
N ALA A 19 3.42 7.25 0.82
CA ALA A 19 3.87 7.15 2.20
C ALA A 19 3.47 8.39 3.03
N MET A 20 3.85 9.59 2.58
CA MET A 20 3.61 10.83 3.32
C MET A 20 2.13 11.21 3.40
N HIS A 21 1.35 10.89 2.35
CA HIS A 21 -0.09 11.08 2.34
C HIS A 21 -0.82 10.10 3.29
N GLY A 22 -0.20 8.98 3.64
CA GLY A 22 -0.70 8.07 4.67
C GLY A 22 -0.69 8.67 6.09
N ILE A 23 0.06 9.75 6.32
CA ILE A 23 0.09 10.46 7.60
C ILE A 23 -1.06 11.47 7.63
N ASN A 24 -2.00 11.29 8.56
CA ASN A 24 -3.33 11.93 8.53
C ASN A 24 -3.30 13.47 8.54
N ASP A 25 -2.33 14.06 9.20
CA ASP A 25 -2.15 15.50 9.41
C ASP A 25 -0.87 16.05 8.74
N CYS A 26 -0.37 15.33 7.73
CA CYS A 26 0.71 15.76 6.85
C CYS A 26 0.17 16.31 5.52
N ILE A 27 0.73 17.43 5.05
CA ILE A 27 0.51 17.96 3.69
C ILE A 27 1.74 17.69 2.84
N SER A 28 1.54 17.22 1.61
CA SER A 28 2.64 17.02 0.66
C SER A 28 2.70 18.17 -0.33
N ILE A 29 3.87 18.81 -0.45
CA ILE A 29 4.19 19.79 -1.50
C ILE A 29 5.05 19.09 -2.53
N ILE A 30 4.51 18.93 -3.74
CA ILE A 30 5.26 18.48 -4.90
C ILE A 30 6.06 19.67 -5.42
N HIS A 31 7.37 19.68 -5.16
CA HIS A 31 8.25 20.71 -5.68
C HIS A 31 8.64 20.36 -7.11
N GLY A 32 7.97 20.97 -8.08
CA GLY A 32 8.03 20.54 -9.47
C GLY A 32 7.16 21.37 -10.40
N ARG A 33 7.10 20.95 -11.66
CA ARG A 33 6.12 21.46 -12.63
C ARG A 33 4.73 20.95 -12.28
N ASN A 34 3.70 21.73 -12.63
CA ASN A 34 2.30 21.40 -12.34
C ASN A 34 1.85 20.02 -12.86
N GLY A 35 2.49 19.46 -13.89
CA GLY A 35 2.13 18.14 -14.43
C GLY A 35 2.23 17.01 -13.40
N CYS A 36 3.31 16.96 -12.61
CA CYS A 36 3.50 15.98 -11.55
C CYS A 36 2.41 16.09 -10.48
N HIS A 37 2.10 17.33 -10.08
CA HIS A 37 1.03 17.64 -9.15
C HIS A 37 -0.35 17.21 -9.67
N CYS A 38 -0.70 17.57 -10.91
CA CYS A 38 -1.99 17.20 -11.48
C CYS A 38 -2.20 15.69 -11.54
N GLY A 39 -1.17 14.92 -11.94
CA GLY A 39 -1.25 13.46 -12.01
C GLY A 39 -1.41 12.82 -10.63
N ALA A 40 -0.57 13.22 -9.67
CA ALA A 40 -0.66 12.79 -8.28
C ALA A 40 -2.01 13.13 -7.64
N LEU A 41 -2.46 14.38 -7.82
CA LEU A 41 -3.75 14.85 -7.31
C LEU A 41 -4.91 14.05 -7.88
N LEU A 42 -4.87 13.73 -9.18
CA LEU A 42 -5.91 12.94 -9.84
C LEU A 42 -6.03 11.54 -9.25
N LEU A 43 -4.91 10.85 -9.03
CA LEU A 43 -4.91 9.51 -8.44
C LEU A 43 -5.49 9.52 -7.02
N GLN A 44 -5.14 10.52 -6.20
CA GLN A 44 -5.69 10.67 -4.85
C GLN A 44 -7.18 11.05 -4.86
N THR A 45 -7.58 11.97 -5.76
CA THR A 45 -8.97 12.47 -5.82
C THR A 45 -9.93 11.45 -6.40
N LEU A 46 -9.48 10.56 -7.29
CA LEU A 46 -10.32 9.52 -7.87
C LEU A 46 -10.42 8.26 -6.99
N GLY A 47 -9.59 8.14 -5.96
CA GLY A 47 -9.65 7.06 -4.98
C GLY A 47 -10.89 7.12 -4.09
N SER A 48 -11.01 6.13 -3.20
CA SER A 48 -12.15 6.04 -2.26
C SER A 48 -12.08 7.02 -1.09
N GLU A 49 -10.88 7.46 -0.68
CA GLU A 49 -10.69 8.35 0.48
C GLU A 49 -10.46 9.80 0.08
N GLN A 50 -11.55 10.48 -0.32
CA GLN A 50 -11.52 11.88 -0.80
C GLN A 50 -11.66 12.93 0.30
N ASN A 51 -11.93 12.50 1.54
CA ASN A 51 -12.20 13.41 2.67
C ASN A 51 -11.00 14.30 3.02
N SER A 52 -9.80 13.96 2.56
CA SER A 52 -8.59 14.68 2.91
C SER A 52 -7.54 14.57 1.79
N VAL A 53 -7.79 15.22 0.64
CA VAL A 53 -6.80 15.32 -0.44
C VAL A 53 -5.82 16.47 -0.12
N ARG A 54 -4.61 16.12 0.32
CA ARG A 54 -3.61 17.01 0.94
C ARG A 54 -2.36 17.19 0.07
N VAL A 55 -2.54 17.45 -1.21
CA VAL A 55 -1.46 17.53 -2.20
C VAL A 55 -1.39 18.92 -2.83
N LEU A 56 -0.31 19.64 -2.53
CA LEU A 56 -0.01 20.98 -3.03
C LEU A 56 1.20 20.94 -3.98
N THR A 57 1.51 22.07 -4.60
CA THR A 57 2.64 22.23 -5.52
C THR A 57 3.36 23.54 -5.25
N SER A 58 4.68 23.55 -5.45
CA SER A 58 5.43 24.80 -5.54
C SER A 58 5.08 25.56 -6.83
N GLY A 59 4.76 24.84 -7.91
CA GLY A 59 4.37 25.39 -9.19
C GLY A 59 5.53 26.05 -9.95
N LEU A 60 6.63 25.30 -10.17
CA LEU A 60 7.79 25.78 -10.93
C LEU A 60 7.39 26.33 -12.31
N LYS A 61 7.99 27.46 -12.66
CA LYS A 61 7.90 28.14 -13.95
C LYS A 61 9.23 28.06 -14.67
N ALA A 62 9.22 28.35 -15.97
CA ALA A 62 10.42 28.37 -16.79
C ALA A 62 11.50 29.37 -16.29
N SER A 63 11.10 30.45 -15.60
CA SER A 63 12.05 31.38 -14.98
C SER A 63 12.81 30.75 -13.82
N ASP A 64 12.13 29.93 -13.02
CA ASP A 64 12.71 29.32 -11.83
C ASP A 64 13.72 28.23 -12.23
N GLU A 65 13.52 27.61 -13.39
CA GLU A 65 14.49 26.67 -13.97
C GLU A 65 15.83 27.32 -14.34
N VAL A 66 15.86 28.65 -14.48
CA VAL A 66 17.06 29.44 -14.77
C VAL A 66 17.63 30.08 -13.50
N TYR A 67 16.75 30.51 -12.57
CA TYR A 67 17.11 31.36 -11.44
C TYR A 67 16.92 30.71 -10.06
N SER A 68 16.65 29.41 -9.98
CA SER A 68 16.25 28.64 -8.78
C SER A 68 14.77 28.75 -8.42
N GLY A 69 14.18 27.63 -7.99
CA GLY A 69 12.84 27.49 -7.44
C GLY A 69 12.73 27.68 -5.93
N GLU A 70 13.83 27.94 -5.23
CA GLU A 70 13.90 27.99 -3.78
C GLU A 70 12.92 29.01 -3.15
N GLU A 71 12.88 30.25 -3.66
CA GLU A 71 11.94 31.27 -3.16
C GLU A 71 10.48 30.84 -3.34
N ARG A 72 10.18 30.14 -4.44
CA ARG A 72 8.84 29.66 -4.73
C ARG A 72 8.46 28.51 -3.80
N LEU A 73 9.38 27.58 -3.56
CA LEU A 73 9.20 26.51 -2.59
C LEU A 73 8.98 27.06 -1.18
N SER A 74 9.85 27.95 -0.74
CA SER A 74 9.76 28.62 0.56
C SER A 74 8.43 29.36 0.74
N SER A 75 7.96 30.05 -0.31
CA SER A 75 6.65 30.71 -0.32
C SER A 75 5.49 29.71 -0.22
N ALA A 76 5.57 28.58 -0.94
CA ALA A 76 4.55 27.53 -0.89
C ALA A 76 4.48 26.86 0.49
N ILE A 77 5.63 26.59 1.11
CA ILE A 77 5.74 26.06 2.48
C ILE A 77 5.07 27.00 3.48
N ARG A 78 5.44 28.29 3.49
CA ARG A 78 4.85 29.27 4.41
C ARG A 78 3.34 29.42 4.20
N LEU A 79 2.87 29.40 2.95
CA LEU A 79 1.45 29.46 2.65
C LEU A 79 0.71 28.22 3.16
N ALA A 80 1.29 27.02 2.95
CA ALA A 80 0.70 25.78 3.42
C ALA A 80 0.59 25.75 4.96
N ASP A 81 1.64 26.17 5.66
CA ASP A 81 1.68 26.28 7.12
C ASP A 81 0.61 27.25 7.65
N GLN A 82 0.47 28.42 7.03
CA GLN A 82 -0.47 29.46 7.46
C GLN A 82 -1.94 29.11 7.17
N VAL A 83 -2.22 28.45 6.03
CA VAL A 83 -3.60 28.21 5.57
C VAL A 83 -4.18 26.93 6.17
N PHE A 84 -3.36 25.88 6.27
CA PHE A 84 -3.85 24.56 6.66
C PHE A 84 -3.40 24.13 8.06
N GLU A 85 -2.40 24.80 8.64
CA GLU A 85 -1.84 24.50 9.97
C GLU A 85 -1.58 22.99 10.20
N PRO A 86 -0.91 22.27 9.28
CA PRO A 86 -0.67 20.83 9.45
C PRO A 86 0.35 20.57 10.57
N LYS A 87 0.52 19.30 10.94
CA LYS A 87 1.60 18.90 11.87
C LYS A 87 2.92 18.67 11.15
N ALA A 88 2.85 18.23 9.89
CA ALA A 88 4.01 18.05 9.03
C ALA A 88 3.76 18.56 7.61
N ILE A 89 4.82 19.04 6.97
CA ILE A 89 4.84 19.34 5.54
C ILE A 89 5.93 18.49 4.89
N ALA A 90 5.53 17.55 4.04
CA ALA A 90 6.43 16.75 3.23
C ALA A 90 6.78 17.52 1.95
N VAL A 91 8.06 17.80 1.72
CA VAL A 91 8.54 18.44 0.50
C VAL A 91 9.13 17.38 -0.42
N LEU A 92 8.47 17.13 -1.55
CA LEU A 92 8.82 16.10 -2.51
C LEU A 92 9.51 16.73 -3.72
N ASN A 93 10.85 16.67 -3.76
CA ASN A 93 11.64 17.25 -4.83
C ASN A 93 11.57 16.39 -6.10
N CYS A 94 11.00 16.94 -7.18
CA CYS A 94 10.72 16.20 -8.41
C CYS A 94 11.91 16.20 -9.38
N SER A 95 11.75 15.49 -10.51
CA SER A 95 12.81 15.29 -11.51
C SER A 95 13.52 16.56 -11.97
N ALA A 96 12.79 17.64 -12.29
CA ALA A 96 13.41 18.87 -12.77
C ALA A 96 14.31 19.52 -11.70
N PRO A 97 13.82 19.85 -10.50
CA PRO A 97 14.64 20.46 -9.45
C PRO A 97 15.76 19.56 -8.91
N VAL A 98 15.57 18.23 -8.88
CA VAL A 98 16.68 17.30 -8.62
C VAL A 98 17.80 17.43 -9.66
N ILE A 99 17.46 17.52 -10.96
CA ILE A 99 18.45 17.71 -12.04
C ILE A 99 19.15 19.08 -11.94
N MET A 100 18.43 20.11 -11.47
CA MET A 100 18.99 21.44 -11.24
C MET A 100 19.92 21.49 -10.02
N GLY A 101 19.86 20.48 -9.15
CA GLY A 101 20.62 20.43 -7.91
C GLY A 101 20.07 21.36 -6.83
N GLU A 102 18.75 21.53 -6.77
CA GLU A 102 18.12 22.29 -5.68
C GLU A 102 18.25 21.54 -4.35
N ASP A 103 18.81 22.21 -3.34
CA ASP A 103 19.04 21.65 -2.01
C ASP A 103 17.81 21.85 -1.10
N VAL A 104 16.83 20.95 -1.26
CA VAL A 104 15.59 21.00 -0.46
C VAL A 104 15.81 20.65 1.01
N GLU A 105 16.84 19.85 1.33
CA GLU A 105 17.19 19.49 2.71
C GLU A 105 17.88 20.67 3.42
N GLY A 106 18.76 21.38 2.72
CA GLY A 106 19.32 22.65 3.19
C GLY A 106 18.23 23.70 3.42
N LEU A 107 17.26 23.81 2.50
CA LEU A 107 16.11 24.70 2.69
C LEU A 107 15.25 24.31 3.91
N GLU A 108 15.04 23.01 4.13
CA GLU A 108 14.35 22.51 5.32
C GLU A 108 15.03 22.99 6.61
N LEU A 109 16.37 22.92 6.70
CA LEU A 109 17.12 23.42 7.85
C LEU A 109 17.03 24.95 8.00
N LEU A 110 17.01 25.69 6.89
CA LEU A 110 16.88 27.15 6.91
C LEU A 110 15.51 27.61 7.40
N LEU A 111 14.46 26.85 7.10
CA LEU A 111 13.08 27.16 7.51
C LEU A 111 12.69 26.54 8.84
N GLU A 112 13.59 25.78 9.48
CA GLU A 112 13.34 25.17 10.78
C GLU A 112 13.04 26.26 11.84
N GLY A 113 11.87 26.15 12.47
CA GLY A 113 11.39 27.14 13.43
C GLY A 113 10.76 28.40 12.83
N GLU A 114 10.80 28.60 11.51
CA GLU A 114 9.97 29.62 10.83
C GLU A 114 8.51 29.15 10.66
N THR A 115 8.30 27.85 10.46
CA THR A 115 6.97 27.23 10.34
C THR A 115 6.53 26.57 11.66
N ARG A 116 5.22 26.48 11.86
CA ARG A 116 4.65 25.70 12.99
C ARG A 116 4.73 24.20 12.72
N SER A 117 4.62 23.82 11.46
CA SER A 117 4.73 22.44 10.98
C SER A 117 6.19 22.01 10.93
N GLU A 118 6.45 20.74 11.24
CA GLU A 118 7.75 20.13 10.96
C GLU A 118 7.88 19.85 9.47
N LEU A 119 9.05 20.16 8.91
CA LEU A 119 9.35 19.84 7.53
C LEU A 119 9.94 18.42 7.44
N VAL A 120 9.69 17.78 6.31
CA VAL A 120 10.33 16.54 5.90
C VAL A 120 10.61 16.66 4.40
N ALA A 121 11.81 17.12 4.03
CA ALA A 121 12.20 17.26 2.63
C ALA A 121 12.98 16.03 2.13
N MET A 122 12.76 15.66 0.87
CA MET A 122 13.43 14.52 0.25
C MET A 122 13.51 14.64 -1.27
N ASP A 123 14.59 14.09 -1.82
CA ASP A 123 14.78 13.92 -3.26
C ASP A 123 14.07 12.66 -3.74
N VAL A 124 13.08 12.86 -4.61
CA VAL A 124 12.23 11.80 -5.15
C VAL A 124 12.11 11.91 -6.66
N GLY A 125 13.22 12.28 -7.29
CA GLY A 125 13.31 12.47 -8.73
C GLY A 125 12.90 11.21 -9.48
N GLY A 126 12.10 11.35 -10.54
CA GLY A 126 11.68 10.21 -11.34
C GLY A 126 12.82 9.34 -11.90
N PRO A 127 13.98 9.91 -12.31
CA PRO A 127 15.13 9.12 -12.76
C PRO A 127 15.80 8.27 -11.67
N GLU A 128 15.52 8.53 -10.40
CA GLU A 128 16.21 7.88 -9.27
C GLU A 128 15.62 6.52 -8.92
N GLY A 129 14.40 6.20 -9.39
CA GLY A 129 13.83 4.88 -9.18
C GLY A 129 12.32 4.77 -9.36
N PRO A 130 11.78 3.55 -9.25
CA PRO A 130 10.34 3.28 -9.22
C PRO A 130 9.71 3.70 -7.88
N ALA A 131 8.37 3.69 -7.84
CA ALA A 131 7.58 4.10 -6.69
C ALA A 131 7.97 3.38 -5.38
N TRP A 132 8.20 2.07 -5.37
CA TRP A 132 8.50 1.35 -4.13
C TRP A 132 9.76 1.85 -3.41
N ILE A 133 10.79 2.29 -4.16
CA ILE A 133 11.98 2.93 -3.58
C ILE A 133 11.60 4.23 -2.87
N GLY A 134 10.78 5.06 -3.52
CA GLY A 134 10.33 6.32 -2.92
C GLY A 134 9.47 6.11 -1.67
N TYR A 135 8.69 5.02 -1.63
CA TYR A 135 7.92 4.65 -0.44
C TYR A 135 8.85 4.26 0.73
N GLU A 136 9.87 3.43 0.49
CA GLU A 136 10.87 3.03 1.49
C GLU A 136 11.69 4.22 1.99
N GLU A 137 12.19 5.07 1.09
CA GLU A 137 12.98 6.25 1.47
C GLU A 137 12.16 7.27 2.26
N ALA A 138 10.91 7.50 1.88
CA ALA A 138 10.02 8.41 2.61
C ALA A 138 9.76 7.92 4.04
N LEU A 139 9.49 6.61 4.21
CA LEU A 139 9.33 6.02 5.54
C LEU A 139 10.63 6.11 6.35
N THR A 140 11.77 5.86 5.72
CA THR A 140 13.08 5.95 6.38
C THR A 140 13.39 7.37 6.82
N LYS A 141 13.03 8.39 6.04
CA LYS A 141 13.22 9.81 6.40
C LYS A 141 12.48 10.19 7.69
N LEU A 142 11.33 9.57 7.96
CA LEU A 142 10.55 9.82 9.19
C LEU A 142 11.30 9.42 10.46
N VAL A 143 12.24 8.47 10.39
CA VAL A 143 13.01 7.98 11.55
C VAL A 143 13.73 9.15 12.25
N SER A 144 14.27 10.10 11.47
CA SER A 144 14.92 11.31 11.99
C SER A 144 14.02 12.24 12.82
N ARG A 145 12.69 12.10 12.71
CA ARG A 145 11.67 12.86 13.46
C ARG A 145 11.17 12.10 14.68
N MET A 146 11.46 10.81 14.78
CA MET A 146 11.03 9.96 15.88
C MET A 146 11.84 10.20 17.16
N ARG A 147 11.21 10.01 18.31
CA ARG A 147 11.85 10.21 19.62
C ARG A 147 11.44 9.09 20.58
N LEU A 148 12.45 8.42 21.13
CA LEU A 148 12.25 7.45 22.21
C LEU A 148 12.26 8.17 23.56
N ASN A 149 11.28 7.87 24.41
CA ASN A 149 11.29 8.32 25.80
C ASN A 149 11.66 7.14 26.71
N GLU A 150 12.89 7.16 27.25
CA GLU A 150 13.40 6.08 28.11
C GLU A 150 12.64 5.96 29.45
N ASP A 151 11.98 7.03 29.91
CA ASP A 151 11.20 7.02 31.16
C ASP A 151 9.85 6.32 30.99
N VAL A 152 9.40 6.09 29.76
CA VAL A 152 8.13 5.43 29.45
C VAL A 152 8.43 3.98 29.06
N PRO A 153 7.74 2.98 29.63
CA PRO A 153 7.88 1.60 29.18
C PRO A 153 7.48 1.44 27.72
N ARG A 154 8.18 0.58 26.98
CA ARG A 154 7.75 0.20 25.64
C ARG A 154 6.45 -0.59 25.71
N GLY A 155 5.59 -0.40 24.71
CA GLY A 155 4.29 -1.06 24.67
C GLY A 155 3.69 -1.10 23.28
N GLY A 156 3.08 -2.23 22.95
CA GLY A 156 2.38 -2.41 21.68
C GLY A 156 3.32 -2.60 20.48
N ILE A 157 2.75 -2.58 19.29
CA ILE A 157 3.49 -2.84 18.04
C ILE A 157 3.27 -1.72 17.02
N ASN A 158 4.24 -1.51 16.14
CA ASN A 158 4.04 -0.65 14.97
C ASN A 158 3.70 -1.49 13.74
N LEU A 159 2.82 -0.97 12.89
CA LEU A 159 2.59 -1.51 11.55
C LEU A 159 3.28 -0.62 10.51
N LEU A 160 4.16 -1.24 9.73
CA LEU A 160 4.89 -0.64 8.61
C LEU A 160 4.38 -1.26 7.29
N GLY A 161 4.44 -0.50 6.19
CA GLY A 161 4.01 -0.99 4.88
C GLY A 161 2.49 -0.92 4.60
N PHE A 162 1.70 -0.34 5.51
CA PHE A 162 0.28 -0.11 5.27
C PHE A 162 0.08 0.99 4.20
N LYS A 163 -0.87 0.82 3.30
CA LYS A 163 -1.16 1.75 2.19
C LYS A 163 -2.57 2.29 2.32
N ALA A 164 -2.70 3.52 2.80
CA ALA A 164 -3.99 4.15 3.07
C ALA A 164 -4.85 4.38 1.82
N ASP A 165 -4.23 4.41 0.64
CA ASP A 165 -4.89 4.66 -0.64
C ASP A 165 -5.40 3.40 -1.36
N ASP A 166 -5.20 2.22 -0.77
CA ASP A 166 -5.78 0.97 -1.26
C ASP A 166 -7.29 0.92 -1.04
N LEU A 167 -8.01 0.20 -1.91
CA LEU A 167 -9.44 -0.02 -1.75
C LEU A 167 -9.71 -0.79 -0.45
N CYS A 168 -10.63 -0.30 0.37
CA CYS A 168 -10.99 -0.85 1.69
C CYS A 168 -9.87 -0.78 2.76
N SER A 169 -8.82 0.02 2.55
CA SER A 169 -7.70 0.18 3.49
C SER A 169 -8.15 0.46 4.94
N ARG A 170 -9.17 1.32 5.11
CA ARG A 170 -9.73 1.66 6.43
C ARG A 170 -10.36 0.46 7.14
N GLY A 171 -11.09 -0.37 6.38
CA GLY A 171 -11.62 -1.64 6.88
C GLY A 171 -10.50 -2.61 7.25
N ASP A 172 -9.50 -2.73 6.37
CA ASP A 172 -8.33 -3.60 6.59
C ASP A 172 -7.60 -3.24 7.89
N LEU A 173 -7.33 -1.95 8.10
CA LEU A 173 -6.69 -1.47 9.32
C LEU A 173 -7.53 -1.73 10.57
N ASN A 174 -8.84 -1.50 10.49
CA ASN A 174 -9.75 -1.76 11.62
C ASN A 174 -9.78 -3.25 12.00
N GLU A 175 -9.81 -4.15 11.01
CA GLU A 175 -9.81 -5.58 11.26
C GLU A 175 -8.46 -6.07 11.79
N MET A 176 -7.34 -5.59 11.25
CA MET A 176 -6.01 -5.90 11.78
C MET A 176 -5.90 -5.44 13.24
N ASN A 177 -6.31 -4.21 13.56
CA ASN A 177 -6.31 -3.68 14.92
C ASN A 177 -7.21 -4.50 15.86
N ARG A 178 -8.40 -4.93 15.39
CA ARG A 178 -9.30 -5.79 16.18
C ARG A 178 -8.64 -7.13 16.50
N ILE A 179 -8.15 -7.84 15.49
CA ILE A 179 -7.55 -9.16 15.65
C ILE A 179 -6.35 -9.10 16.60
N LEU A 180 -5.51 -8.07 16.46
CA LEU A 180 -4.35 -7.89 17.34
C LEU A 180 -4.76 -7.52 18.78
N ARG A 181 -5.75 -6.63 18.95
CA ARG A 181 -6.28 -6.28 20.28
C ARG A 181 -6.91 -7.47 21.00
N ASP A 182 -7.66 -8.30 20.29
CA ASP A 182 -8.25 -9.51 20.84
C ASP A 182 -7.16 -10.46 21.39
N GLN A 183 -5.97 -10.42 20.79
CA GLN A 183 -4.77 -11.18 21.21
C GLN A 183 -3.91 -10.45 22.26
N GLY A 184 -4.37 -9.30 22.78
CA GLY A 184 -3.61 -8.50 23.75
C GLY A 184 -2.37 -7.81 23.16
N LEU A 185 -2.37 -7.58 21.84
CA LEU A 185 -1.29 -6.92 21.08
C LEU A 185 -1.79 -5.56 20.56
N PRO A 186 -1.80 -4.49 21.40
CA PRO A 186 -2.28 -3.19 20.95
C PRO A 186 -1.33 -2.57 19.92
N LEU A 187 -1.90 -1.83 18.97
CA LEU A 187 -1.11 -0.99 18.06
C LEU A 187 -0.61 0.26 18.80
N ASN A 188 0.67 0.56 18.65
CA ASN A 188 1.29 1.82 19.07
C ASN A 188 1.18 2.88 17.97
N SER A 189 1.57 2.53 16.74
CA SER A 189 1.53 3.44 15.59
C SER A 189 1.39 2.68 14.27
N VAL A 190 0.75 3.30 13.29
CA VAL A 190 0.72 2.83 11.90
C VAL A 190 1.31 3.93 11.03
N LEU A 191 2.53 3.73 10.53
CA LEU A 191 3.31 4.83 9.92
C LEU A 191 2.55 5.54 8.79
N CYS A 192 1.74 4.81 8.02
CA CYS A 192 0.90 5.31 6.94
C CYS A 192 -0.60 5.21 7.24
N GLY A 193 -1.01 5.41 8.49
CA GLY A 193 -2.42 5.43 8.89
C GLY A 193 -2.68 6.14 10.23
N SER A 194 -1.70 6.91 10.72
CA SER A 194 -1.72 7.57 12.02
C SER A 194 -1.39 9.06 11.87
N SER A 195 -1.58 9.81 12.95
CA SER A 195 -1.13 11.21 13.04
C SER A 195 0.40 11.29 13.10
N PHE A 196 0.98 12.43 12.70
CA PHE A 196 2.42 12.64 12.74
C PHE A 196 2.98 12.52 14.17
N GLU A 197 2.22 12.93 15.18
CA GLU A 197 2.60 12.77 16.59
C GLU A 197 2.64 11.30 17.05
N GLU A 198 1.78 10.44 16.51
CA GLU A 198 1.86 8.98 16.75
C GLU A 198 3.04 8.36 16.00
N VAL A 199 3.35 8.84 14.79
CA VAL A 199 4.56 8.41 14.06
C VAL A 199 5.83 8.77 14.84
N LYS A 200 5.90 9.97 15.43
CA LYS A 200 7.06 10.37 16.26
C LYS A 200 7.27 9.49 17.48
N LYS A 201 6.20 8.87 17.99
CA LYS A 201 6.20 7.93 19.13
C LYS A 201 6.36 6.47 18.69
N ALA A 202 6.57 6.19 17.41
CA ALA A 202 6.80 4.83 16.92
C ALA A 202 7.92 4.08 17.70
N PRO A 203 9.05 4.69 18.11
CA PRO A 203 10.09 3.99 18.89
C PRO A 203 9.63 3.44 20.24
N GLN A 204 8.48 3.90 20.76
CA GLN A 204 7.91 3.42 22.01
C GLN A 204 7.28 2.02 21.91
N ALA A 205 7.20 1.42 20.72
CA ALA A 205 6.70 0.06 20.54
C ALA A 205 7.70 -1.00 21.03
N GLU A 206 7.21 -2.24 21.20
CA GLU A 206 8.04 -3.42 21.47
C GLU A 206 8.57 -4.07 20.18
N LEU A 207 7.87 -3.88 19.05
CA LEU A 207 8.16 -4.54 17.78
C LEU A 207 7.64 -3.74 16.58
N ASN A 208 8.45 -3.68 15.52
CA ASN A 208 8.04 -3.23 14.19
C ASN A 208 7.56 -4.42 13.34
N VAL A 209 6.36 -4.32 12.76
CA VAL A 209 5.76 -5.38 11.94
C VAL A 209 5.56 -4.88 10.52
N LEU A 210 6.28 -5.49 9.57
CA LEU A 210 6.27 -5.09 8.16
C LEU A 210 5.24 -5.91 7.41
N LEU A 211 4.22 -5.25 6.87
CA LEU A 211 3.17 -5.88 6.09
C LEU A 211 3.66 -6.18 4.67
N GLY A 212 3.73 -7.47 4.31
CA GLY A 212 4.13 -7.88 2.96
C GLY A 212 5.56 -7.49 2.58
N GLY A 213 6.40 -7.13 3.57
CA GLY A 213 7.79 -6.74 3.40
C GLY A 213 8.04 -5.28 3.02
N ASP A 214 7.00 -4.43 2.99
CA ASP A 214 7.15 -2.99 2.79
C ASP A 214 7.58 -2.30 4.11
N GLY A 215 8.48 -1.33 4.05
CA GLY A 215 9.04 -0.57 5.18
C GLY A 215 10.32 -1.17 5.78
N LEU A 216 11.07 -1.96 5.01
CA LEU A 216 12.27 -2.65 5.50
C LEU A 216 13.41 -1.70 5.87
N ASP A 217 13.66 -0.68 5.05
CA ASP A 217 14.77 0.23 5.31
C ASP A 217 14.46 1.12 6.53
N CYS A 218 13.21 1.53 6.68
CA CYS A 218 12.72 2.21 7.87
C CYS A 218 12.88 1.34 9.13
N ALA A 219 12.50 0.07 9.05
CA ALA A 219 12.63 -0.85 10.17
C ALA A 219 14.09 -1.07 10.60
N LYS A 220 15.00 -1.23 9.64
CA LYS A 220 16.45 -1.33 9.90
C LYS A 220 17.00 -0.06 10.53
N ALA A 221 16.62 1.11 10.02
CA ALA A 221 17.03 2.38 10.61
C ALA A 221 16.51 2.53 12.06
N MET A 222 15.29 2.08 12.34
CA MET A 222 14.76 2.05 13.71
C MET A 222 15.46 1.01 14.61
N GLU A 223 15.88 -0.12 14.06
CA GLU A 223 16.70 -1.10 14.79
C GLU A 223 18.08 -0.50 15.16
N GLU A 224 18.74 0.16 14.21
CA GLU A 224 20.04 0.81 14.41
C GLU A 224 19.98 1.98 15.39
N GLU A 225 18.96 2.84 15.31
CA GLU A 225 18.86 4.06 16.12
C GLU A 225 18.20 3.83 17.48
N PHE A 226 17.20 2.93 17.57
CA PHE A 226 16.39 2.75 18.77
C PHE A 226 16.45 1.33 19.36
N ASP A 227 17.22 0.39 18.80
CA ASP A 227 17.21 -1.02 19.25
C ASP A 227 15.77 -1.60 19.26
N LEU A 228 15.00 -1.28 18.21
CA LEU A 228 13.63 -1.74 18.04
C LEU A 228 13.60 -2.90 17.02
N PRO A 229 13.36 -4.16 17.45
CA PRO A 229 13.36 -5.30 16.55
C PRO A 229 12.23 -5.21 15.52
N TYR A 230 12.37 -5.94 14.42
CA TYR A 230 11.35 -6.02 13.39
C TYR A 230 11.14 -7.42 12.84
N ILE A 231 9.94 -7.66 12.30
CA ILE A 231 9.60 -8.89 11.57
C ILE A 231 8.80 -8.57 10.31
N SER A 232 9.01 -9.37 9.27
CA SER A 232 8.16 -9.35 8.06
C SER A 232 7.05 -10.38 8.20
N VAL A 233 5.81 -9.96 8.00
CA VAL A 233 4.62 -10.80 8.10
C VAL A 233 3.83 -10.76 6.79
N PRO A 234 3.05 -11.81 6.46
CA PRO A 234 2.20 -11.77 5.28
C PRO A 234 1.10 -10.73 5.44
N TYR A 235 0.57 -10.25 4.31
CA TYR A 235 -0.72 -9.57 4.33
C TYR A 235 -1.80 -10.59 4.70
N PRO A 236 -2.69 -10.35 5.68
CA PRO A 236 -3.58 -11.38 6.23
C PRO A 236 -4.78 -11.63 5.31
N TYR A 237 -4.54 -12.15 4.11
CA TYR A 237 -5.57 -12.63 3.20
C TYR A 237 -5.92 -14.09 3.47
N GLY A 238 -7.21 -14.38 3.59
CA GLY A 238 -7.64 -15.75 3.87
C GLY A 238 -7.41 -16.15 5.31
N LEU A 239 -7.83 -17.38 5.63
CA LEU A 239 -7.72 -17.93 6.96
C LEU A 239 -6.26 -18.25 7.31
N LYS A 240 -5.50 -18.80 6.36
CA LYS A 240 -4.12 -19.25 6.58
C LYS A 240 -3.20 -18.08 6.90
N LYS A 241 -3.23 -17.01 6.09
CA LYS A 241 -2.39 -15.83 6.34
C LYS A 241 -2.87 -15.00 7.52
N SER A 242 -4.17 -14.95 7.81
CA SER A 242 -4.68 -14.30 9.02
C SER A 242 -4.15 -14.95 10.28
N VAL A 243 -4.10 -16.28 10.32
CA VAL A 243 -3.53 -17.03 11.45
C VAL A 243 -2.02 -16.83 11.52
N GLN A 244 -1.33 -16.99 10.38
CA GLN A 244 0.13 -16.79 10.30
C GLN A 244 0.53 -15.39 10.75
N PHE A 245 -0.24 -14.36 10.38
CA PHE A 245 -0.03 -12.98 10.80
C PHE A 245 -0.01 -12.84 12.32
N VAL A 246 -1.01 -13.39 13.01
CA VAL A 246 -1.09 -13.34 14.48
C VAL A 246 0.02 -14.17 15.14
N GLU A 247 0.24 -15.39 14.65
CA GLU A 247 1.23 -16.32 15.22
C GLU A 247 2.66 -15.78 15.09
N MET A 248 3.02 -15.18 13.95
CA MET A 248 4.35 -14.60 13.74
C MET A 248 4.60 -13.40 14.66
N ILE A 249 3.60 -12.53 14.85
CA ILE A 249 3.72 -11.36 15.73
C ILE A 249 3.80 -11.80 17.20
N GLY A 250 2.93 -12.72 17.62
CA GLY A 250 2.99 -13.29 18.97
C GLY A 250 4.34 -13.93 19.25
N GLY A 251 4.80 -14.82 18.35
CA GLY A 251 6.05 -15.54 18.49
C GLY A 251 7.27 -14.62 18.60
N ALA A 252 7.30 -13.52 17.85
CA ALA A 252 8.38 -12.52 17.94
C ALA A 252 8.40 -11.77 19.29
N LEU A 253 7.24 -11.64 19.94
CA LEU A 253 7.12 -11.07 21.29
C LEU A 253 7.24 -12.12 22.40
N GLY A 254 7.52 -13.38 22.06
CA GLY A 254 7.56 -14.49 23.03
C GLY A 254 6.19 -14.82 23.64
N ARG A 255 5.10 -14.46 22.96
CA ARG A 255 3.71 -14.73 23.37
C ARG A 255 3.10 -15.76 22.42
N GLU A 256 2.36 -16.73 22.95
CA GLU A 256 1.58 -17.62 22.09
C GLU A 256 0.25 -16.95 21.73
N ALA A 257 -0.14 -17.04 20.45
CA ALA A 257 -1.48 -16.63 20.03
C ALA A 257 -2.52 -17.48 20.75
N ASP A 258 -3.58 -16.86 21.30
CA ASP A 258 -4.63 -17.57 22.00
C ASP A 258 -5.39 -18.48 21.02
N PRO A 259 -5.26 -19.81 21.16
CA PRO A 259 -5.87 -20.75 20.23
C PRO A 259 -7.40 -20.73 20.33
N GLN A 260 -7.98 -20.34 21.47
CA GLN A 260 -9.43 -20.26 21.63
C GLN A 260 -10.03 -19.12 20.79
N ILE A 261 -9.33 -17.99 20.74
CA ILE A 261 -9.74 -16.85 19.90
C ILE A 261 -9.63 -17.20 18.42
N LEU A 262 -8.52 -17.83 18.02
CA LEU A 262 -8.33 -18.27 16.64
C LEU A 262 -9.39 -19.31 16.22
N GLU A 263 -9.73 -20.26 17.08
CA GLU A 263 -10.77 -21.26 16.79
C GLU A 263 -12.16 -20.63 16.72
N MET A 264 -12.47 -19.65 17.58
CA MET A 264 -13.71 -18.89 17.50
C MET A 264 -13.84 -18.15 16.16
N GLU A 265 -12.77 -17.51 15.69
CA GLU A 265 -12.75 -16.82 14.39
C GLU A 265 -12.87 -17.82 13.22
N ARG A 266 -12.17 -18.96 13.28
CA ARG A 266 -12.31 -20.05 12.29
C ARG A 266 -13.76 -20.50 12.16
N GLU A 267 -14.41 -20.76 13.28
CA GLU A 267 -15.80 -21.20 13.33
C GLU A 267 -16.77 -20.11 12.82
N ARG A 268 -16.50 -18.83 13.14
CA ARG A 268 -17.27 -17.70 12.61
C ARG A 268 -17.17 -17.59 11.10
N VAL A 269 -15.96 -17.71 10.55
CA VAL A 269 -15.71 -17.69 9.09
C VAL A 269 -16.43 -18.86 8.43
N LYS A 270 -16.27 -20.07 8.98
CA LYS A 270 -16.91 -21.28 8.48
C LYS A 270 -18.43 -21.12 8.36
N ARG A 271 -19.11 -20.69 9.43
CA ARG A 271 -20.56 -20.45 9.41
C ARG A 271 -20.98 -19.43 8.37
N THR A 272 -20.14 -18.44 8.08
CA THR A 272 -20.43 -17.39 7.11
C THR A 272 -20.29 -17.92 5.68
N VAL A 273 -19.18 -18.60 5.39
CA VAL A 273 -18.86 -19.15 4.06
C VAL A 273 -19.79 -20.32 3.68
N GLU A 274 -20.19 -21.17 4.64
CA GLU A 274 -21.10 -22.31 4.39
C GLU A 274 -22.45 -21.89 3.79
N ARG A 275 -22.90 -20.65 4.05
CA ARG A 275 -24.16 -20.09 3.50
C ARG A 275 -24.18 -20.02 1.98
N ALA A 276 -23.01 -19.98 1.35
CA ALA A 276 -22.85 -19.87 -0.11
C ALA A 276 -22.04 -21.06 -0.70
N HIS A 277 -21.95 -22.20 -0.01
CA HIS A 277 -21.13 -23.36 -0.43
C HIS A 277 -21.35 -23.81 -1.89
N MET A 278 -22.58 -23.73 -2.41
CA MET A 278 -22.88 -24.10 -3.81
C MET A 278 -22.16 -23.19 -4.82
N PHE A 279 -22.03 -21.89 -4.52
CA PHE A 279 -21.28 -20.96 -5.37
C PHE A 279 -19.78 -21.25 -5.33
N PHE A 280 -19.26 -21.62 -4.15
CA PHE A 280 -17.85 -21.99 -3.98
C PHE A 280 -17.47 -23.25 -4.78
N GLN A 281 -18.37 -24.23 -4.89
CA GLN A 281 -18.15 -25.37 -5.78
C GLN A 281 -18.01 -24.97 -7.25
N GLY A 282 -18.76 -23.95 -7.69
CA GLY A 282 -18.74 -23.46 -9.07
C GLY A 282 -17.49 -22.68 -9.47
N ILE A 283 -16.73 -22.17 -8.50
CA ILE A 283 -15.48 -21.44 -8.75
C ILE A 283 -14.23 -22.31 -8.63
N TYR A 284 -14.38 -23.56 -8.19
CA TYR A 284 -13.26 -24.48 -8.06
C TYR A 284 -12.61 -24.74 -9.43
N SER A 285 -11.28 -24.71 -9.48
CA SER A 285 -10.48 -24.79 -10.71
C SER A 285 -10.76 -23.70 -11.75
N MET A 286 -11.47 -22.62 -11.38
CA MET A 286 -11.66 -21.48 -12.27
C MET A 286 -10.30 -20.84 -12.58
N PRO A 287 -9.94 -20.61 -13.85
CA PRO A 287 -8.68 -19.99 -14.21
C PRO A 287 -8.73 -18.50 -13.84
N VAL A 288 -7.75 -18.04 -13.06
CA VAL A 288 -7.67 -16.65 -12.60
C VAL A 288 -6.31 -16.03 -12.88
N ALA A 289 -6.28 -14.70 -12.92
CA ALA A 289 -5.04 -13.93 -12.95
C ALA A 289 -5.02 -12.90 -11.82
N VAL A 290 -3.84 -12.67 -11.25
CA VAL A 290 -3.63 -11.69 -10.18
C VAL A 290 -2.61 -10.66 -10.66
N VAL A 291 -2.97 -9.40 -10.59
CA VAL A 291 -2.11 -8.24 -10.85
C VAL A 291 -2.09 -7.40 -9.58
N GLY A 292 -0.92 -7.17 -9.00
CA GLY A 292 -0.85 -6.39 -7.76
C GLY A 292 0.57 -6.17 -7.26
N GLU A 293 0.68 -5.51 -6.12
CA GLU A 293 1.97 -5.09 -5.57
C GLU A 293 2.58 -6.13 -4.63
N SER A 294 3.91 -6.21 -4.71
CA SER A 294 4.81 -6.74 -3.68
C SER A 294 4.37 -8.07 -3.05
N GLY A 295 4.57 -8.23 -1.75
CA GLY A 295 4.17 -9.41 -1.00
C GLY A 295 2.66 -9.66 -0.99
N ARG A 296 1.85 -8.60 -1.09
CA ARG A 296 0.38 -8.65 -1.01
C ARG A 296 -0.22 -9.49 -2.15
N ALA A 297 0.31 -9.37 -3.37
CA ALA A 297 -0.16 -10.13 -4.52
C ALA A 297 0.14 -11.64 -4.40
N PHE A 298 1.29 -12.02 -3.83
CA PHE A 298 1.62 -13.42 -3.53
C PHE A 298 0.68 -14.01 -2.47
N ASP A 299 0.41 -13.26 -1.40
CA ASP A 299 -0.47 -13.72 -0.32
C ASP A 299 -1.92 -13.88 -0.81
N LEU A 300 -2.38 -13.00 -1.71
CA LEU A 300 -3.66 -13.14 -2.39
C LEU A 300 -3.70 -14.39 -3.29
N ALA A 301 -2.67 -14.61 -4.11
CA ALA A 301 -2.60 -15.78 -4.98
C ALA A 301 -2.64 -17.10 -4.18
N GLU A 302 -1.96 -17.15 -3.03
CA GLU A 302 -2.01 -18.30 -2.13
C GLU A 302 -3.42 -18.52 -1.55
N PHE A 303 -4.12 -17.46 -1.14
CA PHE A 303 -5.52 -17.56 -0.70
C PHE A 303 -6.43 -18.12 -1.80
N LEU A 304 -6.37 -17.56 -3.01
CA LEU A 304 -7.19 -17.98 -4.14
C LEU A 304 -6.93 -19.45 -4.52
N SER A 305 -5.67 -19.86 -4.53
CA SER A 305 -5.28 -21.22 -4.89
C SER A 305 -5.57 -22.23 -3.78
N SER A 306 -5.09 -21.97 -2.56
CA SER A 306 -5.08 -22.96 -1.48
C SER A 306 -6.41 -23.06 -0.74
N GLU A 307 -7.14 -21.94 -0.60
CA GLU A 307 -8.39 -21.90 0.18
C GLU A 307 -9.63 -21.93 -0.71
N LEU A 308 -9.64 -21.21 -1.84
CA LEU A 308 -10.77 -21.20 -2.78
C LEU A 308 -10.64 -22.22 -3.92
N GLY A 309 -9.48 -22.88 -4.06
CA GLY A 309 -9.25 -23.91 -5.07
C GLY A 309 -9.23 -23.39 -6.51
N MET A 310 -8.99 -22.09 -6.72
CA MET A 310 -8.88 -21.49 -8.04
C MET A 310 -7.53 -21.81 -8.69
N ASP A 311 -7.47 -21.79 -10.02
CA ASP A 311 -6.25 -22.05 -10.78
C ASP A 311 -5.60 -20.73 -11.21
N VAL A 312 -4.63 -20.25 -10.43
CA VAL A 312 -3.93 -18.98 -10.70
C VAL A 312 -2.97 -19.17 -11.88
N LYS A 313 -3.43 -18.79 -13.08
CA LYS A 313 -2.68 -18.93 -14.33
C LYS A 313 -1.54 -17.93 -14.44
N LEU A 314 -1.77 -16.70 -13.99
CA LEU A 314 -0.82 -15.61 -14.08
C LEU A 314 -0.80 -14.83 -12.77
N LEU A 315 0.40 -14.61 -12.24
CA LEU A 315 0.69 -13.62 -11.21
C LEU A 315 1.61 -12.56 -11.82
N ALA A 316 1.15 -11.31 -11.87
CA ALA A 316 1.93 -10.17 -12.32
C ALA A 316 2.14 -9.21 -11.14
N ILE A 317 3.40 -9.02 -10.76
CA ILE A 317 3.79 -8.09 -9.71
C ILE A 317 3.98 -6.72 -10.37
N SER A 318 3.07 -5.77 -10.12
CA SER A 318 3.10 -4.43 -10.72
C SER A 318 4.22 -3.57 -10.14
N SER A 319 4.52 -3.72 -8.86
CA SER A 319 5.62 -3.06 -8.16
C SER A 319 6.30 -4.04 -7.22
N SER A 320 7.61 -4.19 -7.31
CA SER A 320 8.40 -5.04 -6.42
C SER A 320 8.69 -4.36 -5.07
N ASN A 321 9.30 -5.11 -4.15
CA ASN A 321 9.87 -4.64 -2.89
C ASN A 321 10.95 -5.64 -2.41
N PHE A 322 11.52 -5.42 -1.23
CA PHE A 322 12.56 -6.28 -0.67
C PHE A 322 12.15 -7.75 -0.41
N ALA A 323 10.86 -8.03 -0.18
CA ALA A 323 10.37 -9.40 -0.01
C ALA A 323 10.13 -10.13 -1.34
N THR A 324 10.10 -9.41 -2.46
CA THR A 324 9.76 -9.98 -3.77
C THR A 324 10.75 -11.07 -4.21
N PRO A 325 12.09 -10.87 -4.16
CA PRO A 325 13.05 -11.90 -4.58
C PRO A 325 12.96 -13.20 -3.78
N GLU A 326 12.70 -13.12 -2.46
CA GLU A 326 12.53 -14.31 -1.62
C GLU A 326 11.29 -15.10 -2.05
N LYS A 327 10.14 -14.41 -2.20
CA LYS A 327 8.87 -15.03 -2.62
C LYS A 327 8.94 -15.64 -4.02
N MET A 328 9.76 -15.10 -4.93
CA MET A 328 9.98 -15.67 -6.27
C MET A 328 10.61 -17.07 -6.24
N THR A 329 11.43 -17.35 -5.21
CA THR A 329 12.19 -18.60 -5.10
C THR A 329 11.51 -19.66 -4.22
N ALA A 330 10.31 -19.34 -3.71
CA ALA A 330 9.54 -20.27 -2.89
C ALA A 330 9.29 -21.59 -3.63
N LYS A 331 9.48 -22.72 -2.92
CA LYS A 331 9.34 -24.06 -3.49
C LYS A 331 7.90 -24.40 -3.90
N GLU A 332 6.92 -23.79 -3.24
CA GLU A 332 5.50 -23.96 -3.51
C GLU A 332 4.98 -22.72 -4.24
N ALA A 333 4.87 -22.81 -5.56
CA ALA A 333 4.28 -21.76 -6.37
C ALA A 333 2.76 -21.94 -6.43
N HIS A 334 2.02 -20.94 -5.92
CA HIS A 334 0.56 -20.87 -6.03
C HIS A 334 0.11 -20.20 -7.35
N TYR A 335 0.92 -20.33 -8.40
CA TYR A 335 0.71 -19.74 -9.71
C TYR A 335 1.43 -20.53 -10.81
N GLN A 336 0.97 -20.44 -12.05
CA GLN A 336 1.60 -21.12 -13.19
C GLN A 336 2.68 -20.26 -13.88
N LYS A 337 2.45 -18.94 -13.99
CA LYS A 337 3.38 -17.99 -14.59
C LYS A 337 3.53 -16.76 -13.69
N LEU A 338 4.77 -16.35 -13.49
CA LEU A 338 5.12 -15.12 -12.77
C LEU A 338 5.70 -14.09 -13.74
N MET A 339 5.30 -12.83 -13.58
CA MET A 339 5.90 -11.67 -14.24
C MET A 339 6.19 -10.61 -13.19
N ILE A 340 7.39 -10.04 -13.21
CA ILE A 340 7.81 -8.99 -12.27
C ILE A 340 7.99 -7.69 -13.04
N GLU A 341 7.30 -6.65 -12.60
CA GLU A 341 7.29 -5.31 -13.19
C GLU A 341 7.20 -5.33 -14.72
N PRO A 342 6.27 -6.12 -15.31
CA PRO A 342 6.20 -6.20 -16.76
C PRO A 342 5.69 -4.89 -17.36
N ASP A 343 5.98 -4.68 -18.64
CA ASP A 343 5.21 -3.73 -19.43
C ASP A 343 3.76 -4.24 -19.55
N ARG A 344 2.79 -3.33 -19.50
CA ARG A 344 1.36 -3.67 -19.61
C ARG A 344 1.04 -4.36 -20.92
N TRP A 345 1.75 -4.04 -22.00
CA TRP A 345 1.60 -4.73 -23.27
C TRP A 345 1.92 -6.22 -23.16
N ASP A 346 3.06 -6.55 -22.54
CA ASP A 346 3.47 -7.94 -22.34
C ASP A 346 2.59 -8.66 -21.33
N MET A 347 2.13 -7.95 -20.29
CA MET A 347 1.15 -8.47 -19.33
C MET A 347 -0.17 -8.79 -20.01
N ASN A 348 -0.72 -7.91 -20.85
CA ASN A 348 -1.98 -8.13 -21.55
C ASN A 348 -1.90 -9.35 -22.47
N ARG A 349 -0.79 -9.54 -23.18
CA ARG A 349 -0.56 -10.75 -23.98
C ARG A 349 -0.48 -12.01 -23.13
N ALA A 350 0.11 -11.92 -21.94
CA ALA A 350 0.12 -13.04 -21.00
C ALA A 350 -1.28 -13.33 -20.44
N LEU A 351 -2.09 -12.31 -20.17
CA LEU A 351 -3.48 -12.44 -19.75
C LEU A 351 -4.32 -13.11 -20.84
N GLU A 352 -4.20 -12.68 -22.10
CA GLU A 352 -4.84 -13.32 -23.25
C GLU A 352 -4.48 -14.81 -23.37
N ALA A 353 -3.19 -15.14 -23.24
CA ALA A 353 -2.71 -16.52 -23.32
C ALA A 353 -3.12 -17.38 -22.11
N SER A 354 -3.41 -16.75 -20.96
CA SER A 354 -3.74 -17.46 -19.71
C SER A 354 -5.13 -18.09 -19.72
N GLY A 355 -6.07 -17.55 -20.51
CA GLY A 355 -7.47 -17.96 -20.48
C GLY A 355 -8.20 -17.66 -19.17
N ALA A 356 -7.70 -16.69 -18.38
CA ALA A 356 -8.29 -16.31 -17.11
C ALA A 356 -9.75 -15.83 -17.29
N ALA A 357 -10.66 -16.41 -16.50
CA ALA A 357 -12.08 -16.05 -16.46
C ALA A 357 -12.38 -14.93 -15.46
N LEU A 358 -11.46 -14.71 -14.51
CA LEU A 358 -11.54 -13.72 -13.44
C LEU A 358 -10.15 -13.10 -13.25
N ILE A 359 -10.08 -11.78 -13.19
CA ILE A 359 -8.86 -11.01 -12.98
C ILE A 359 -9.00 -10.28 -11.65
N PHE A 360 -7.99 -10.39 -10.81
CA PHE A 360 -7.81 -9.62 -9.59
C PHE A 360 -6.78 -8.54 -9.89
N GLY A 361 -7.16 -7.27 -9.80
CA GLY A 361 -6.29 -6.19 -10.24
C GLY A 361 -6.75 -4.82 -9.81
N SER A 362 -6.34 -3.82 -10.57
CA SER A 362 -6.69 -2.41 -10.39
C SER A 362 -7.74 -1.97 -11.40
N SER A 363 -8.13 -0.69 -11.38
CA SER A 363 -9.02 -0.14 -12.43
C SER A 363 -8.40 -0.17 -13.83
N PHE A 364 -7.07 -0.30 -13.91
CA PHE A 364 -6.32 -0.31 -15.15
C PHE A 364 -6.50 -1.59 -15.98
N GLU A 365 -6.84 -2.70 -15.33
CA GLU A 365 -7.12 -3.97 -16.01
C GLU A 365 -8.55 -4.02 -16.60
N LYS A 366 -9.37 -2.97 -16.41
CA LYS A 366 -10.77 -2.95 -16.88
C LYS A 366 -10.91 -3.21 -18.37
N ARG A 367 -10.03 -2.61 -19.18
CA ARG A 367 -10.07 -2.75 -20.64
C ARG A 367 -9.80 -4.20 -21.06
N ILE A 368 -8.67 -4.76 -20.61
CA ILE A 368 -8.29 -6.14 -20.96
C ILE A 368 -9.29 -7.15 -20.39
N ALA A 369 -9.82 -6.92 -19.19
CA ALA A 369 -10.90 -7.75 -18.64
C ALA A 369 -12.13 -7.76 -19.55
N SER A 370 -12.55 -6.60 -20.07
CA SER A 370 -13.66 -6.50 -21.03
C SER A 370 -13.35 -7.23 -22.34
N GLU A 371 -12.14 -7.09 -22.88
CA GLU A 371 -11.71 -7.74 -24.13
C GLU A 371 -11.68 -9.27 -24.00
N LEU A 372 -11.25 -9.79 -22.84
CA LEU A 372 -11.28 -11.23 -22.50
C LEU A 372 -12.65 -11.71 -22.03
N GLN A 373 -13.63 -10.80 -21.97
CA GLN A 373 -14.92 -10.98 -21.30
C GLN A 373 -14.79 -11.44 -19.84
N ALA A 374 -13.62 -11.35 -19.20
CA ALA A 374 -13.35 -11.78 -17.84
C ALA A 374 -13.98 -10.83 -16.80
N SER A 375 -14.37 -11.37 -15.65
CA SER A 375 -14.78 -10.53 -14.51
C SER A 375 -13.54 -9.87 -13.89
N LEU A 376 -13.67 -8.63 -13.39
CA LEU A 376 -12.59 -7.90 -12.73
C LEU A 376 -12.97 -7.60 -11.27
N VAL A 377 -12.17 -8.10 -10.33
CA VAL A 377 -12.25 -7.78 -8.90
C VAL A 377 -11.14 -6.78 -8.57
N ARG A 378 -11.52 -5.60 -8.08
CA ARG A 378 -10.57 -4.56 -7.68
C ARG A 378 -10.03 -4.85 -6.29
N VAL A 379 -8.73 -5.13 -6.22
CA VAL A 379 -7.99 -5.47 -5.01
C VAL A 379 -6.59 -4.83 -4.96
N SER A 380 -6.18 -4.16 -6.04
CA SER A 380 -4.85 -3.55 -6.17
C SER A 380 -4.98 -2.08 -6.56
N TYR A 381 -4.08 -1.25 -6.05
CA TYR A 381 -3.98 0.16 -6.43
C TYR A 381 -3.57 0.32 -7.91
N PRO A 382 -4.07 1.34 -8.63
CA PRO A 382 -5.11 2.30 -8.20
C PRO A 382 -6.53 1.81 -8.51
N VAL A 383 -7.47 2.10 -7.61
CA VAL A 383 -8.90 1.88 -7.84
C VAL A 383 -9.61 3.22 -7.94
N ILE A 384 -10.02 3.58 -9.15
CA ILE A 384 -10.64 4.87 -9.52
C ILE A 384 -12.06 4.74 -10.08
N ASP A 385 -12.56 3.51 -10.20
CA ASP A 385 -13.90 3.22 -10.72
C ASP A 385 -14.71 2.31 -9.80
N GLU A 386 -14.32 2.27 -8.51
CA GLU A 386 -15.09 1.67 -7.42
C GLU A 386 -14.84 2.47 -6.13
N ILE A 387 -15.88 2.60 -5.29
CA ILE A 387 -15.84 3.35 -4.04
C ILE A 387 -16.10 2.40 -2.86
N SER A 388 -15.29 2.51 -1.81
CA SER A 388 -15.55 1.86 -0.52
C SER A 388 -15.98 2.88 0.53
N LEU A 389 -17.25 2.81 0.97
CA LEU A 389 -17.79 3.67 2.03
C LEU A 389 -17.89 2.96 3.39
N SER A 390 -18.08 1.65 3.36
CA SER A 390 -18.20 0.80 4.55
C SER A 390 -16.83 0.39 5.08
N ASP A 391 -16.74 0.08 6.37
CA ASP A 391 -15.52 -0.47 6.99
C ASP A 391 -15.37 -1.99 6.77
N LEU A 392 -15.88 -2.52 5.65
CA LEU A 392 -15.72 -3.93 5.33
C LEU A 392 -14.30 -4.20 4.80
N PRO A 393 -13.49 -5.04 5.48
CA PRO A 393 -12.12 -5.31 5.08
C PRO A 393 -12.03 -6.32 3.92
N PHE A 394 -10.88 -6.39 3.28
CA PHE A 394 -10.37 -7.58 2.57
C PHE A 394 -9.38 -8.39 3.41
N ALA A 395 -8.74 -7.75 4.40
CA ALA A 395 -7.81 -8.36 5.33
C ALA A 395 -8.53 -9.05 6.50
N GLY A 396 -7.84 -10.01 7.13
CA GLY A 396 -8.30 -10.68 8.34
C GLY A 396 -9.46 -11.65 8.12
N PHE A 397 -9.97 -12.19 9.24
CA PHE A 397 -11.06 -13.17 9.24
C PHE A 397 -12.36 -12.61 8.64
N SER A 398 -12.71 -11.38 8.99
CA SER A 398 -13.89 -10.71 8.43
C SER A 398 -13.74 -10.41 6.93
N GLY A 399 -12.50 -10.22 6.46
CA GLY A 399 -12.20 -9.93 5.06
C GLY A 399 -12.47 -11.09 4.11
N ILE A 400 -12.41 -12.33 4.62
CA ILE A 400 -12.72 -13.55 3.86
C ILE A 400 -14.15 -13.47 3.31
N ALA A 401 -15.12 -13.15 4.17
CA ALA A 401 -16.51 -13.08 3.75
C ALA A 401 -16.73 -12.01 2.67
N HIS A 402 -16.17 -10.82 2.87
CA HIS A 402 -16.31 -9.70 1.93
C HIS A 402 -15.61 -9.97 0.58
N LEU A 403 -14.38 -10.51 0.59
CA LEU A 403 -13.69 -10.91 -0.64
C LEU A 403 -14.48 -11.99 -1.39
N CYS A 404 -14.99 -13.00 -0.69
CA CYS A 404 -15.79 -14.05 -1.30
C CYS A 404 -17.09 -13.50 -1.91
N GLU A 405 -17.79 -12.60 -1.21
CA GLU A 405 -18.98 -11.92 -1.74
C GLU A 405 -18.65 -11.14 -3.01
N LYS A 406 -17.56 -10.37 -3.00
CA LYS A 406 -17.07 -9.65 -4.19
C LYS A 406 -16.76 -10.59 -5.36
N ILE A 407 -16.05 -11.68 -5.12
CA ILE A 407 -15.70 -12.67 -6.13
C ILE A 407 -16.96 -13.26 -6.74
N ILE A 408 -17.86 -13.80 -5.92
CA ILE A 408 -19.07 -14.46 -6.37
C ILE A 408 -19.97 -13.48 -7.13
N ASN A 409 -20.20 -12.28 -6.56
CA ASN A 409 -21.02 -11.27 -7.21
C ASN A 409 -20.43 -10.84 -8.55
N SER A 410 -19.10 -10.65 -8.66
CA SER A 410 -18.45 -10.29 -9.93
C SER A 410 -18.65 -11.34 -11.02
N ILE A 411 -18.80 -12.61 -10.65
CA ILE A 411 -19.06 -13.71 -11.58
C ILE A 411 -20.55 -13.74 -11.95
N LEU A 412 -21.45 -13.54 -10.97
CA LEU A 412 -22.90 -13.57 -11.20
C LEU A 412 -23.40 -12.36 -12.01
N THR A 413 -22.85 -11.17 -11.74
CA THR A 413 -23.20 -9.93 -12.45
C THR A 413 -22.40 -9.76 -13.73
N ARG A 414 -21.68 -10.80 -14.18
CA ARG A 414 -20.99 -10.83 -15.47
C ARG A 414 -22.05 -10.84 -16.57
N ASN A 415 -22.64 -9.68 -16.83
CA ASN A 415 -23.45 -9.42 -18.00
C ASN A 415 -22.53 -9.53 -19.21
N LYS A 416 -22.43 -10.74 -19.77
CA LYS A 416 -22.26 -10.90 -21.21
C LYS A 416 -23.38 -10.07 -21.84
N ASP A 417 -23.04 -9.20 -22.78
CA ASP A 417 -23.95 -8.30 -23.48
C ASP A 417 -25.40 -8.80 -23.50
N GLU A 418 -26.30 -7.90 -23.11
CA GLU A 418 -27.72 -7.85 -23.45
C GLU A 418 -28.26 -9.11 -24.11
N VAL A 419 -29.23 -9.78 -23.48
CA VAL A 419 -30.18 -10.65 -24.18
C VAL A 419 -30.70 -9.84 -25.37
N LYS A 420 -30.10 -10.04 -26.56
CA LYS A 420 -30.60 -9.51 -27.81
C LYS A 420 -31.94 -10.19 -28.01
N ALA A 421 -32.99 -9.47 -27.64
CA ALA A 421 -34.36 -9.79 -27.98
C ALA A 421 -34.55 -9.75 -29.51
#